data_AF-A0AAD6XR99-F1
#
_entry.id   AF-A0AAD6XR99-F1
#
_cell.length_a   1.000
_cell.length_b   1.000
_cell.length_c   1.000
_cell.angle_alpha   90.00
_cell.angle_beta   90.00
_cell.angle_gamma   90.00
#
_symmetry.space_group_name_H-M   'P 1'
#
loop_
_entity.id
_entity.type
_entity.pdbx_description
1 polymer ?
#
loop_
_entity_poly.entity_id
_entity_poly.type
_entity_poly.pdbx_seq_one_letter_code
_entity_poly.pdbx_strand_id
1 'polypeptide(L)'
;MRIWVTNYRDETLDEMLRLEGRGNAAFHAKCAFCKRPDPLFRCARQTCLGPGMYCEVCIVDIHRQLPTHMVEMWSGEFFIPMPLNELAVEARVQLGHVPGTYCPKATSAHKDFVIMDTLGIR
;
A
#
# COMPACT_ATOMS: atom_id res chain seq x y z
N MET A 1 -5.30 4.98 -32.71
CA MET A 1 -6.45 4.07 -32.61
C MET A 1 -6.33 3.27 -31.32
N ARG A 2 -7.24 3.45 -30.35
CA ARG A 2 -7.20 2.71 -29.06
C ARG A 2 -7.90 1.37 -29.27
N ILE A 3 -7.14 0.33 -29.60
CA ILE A 3 -7.63 -1.00 -30.01
C ILE A 3 -8.56 -1.63 -28.95
N TRP A 4 -8.34 -1.31 -27.67
CA TRP A 4 -9.18 -1.69 -26.53
C TRP A 4 -10.63 -1.22 -26.66
N VAL A 5 -10.86 -0.04 -27.26
CA VAL A 5 -12.20 0.56 -27.39
C VAL A 5 -13.00 -0.07 -28.52
N THR A 6 -12.33 -0.61 -29.55
CA THR A 6 -12.99 -1.11 -30.76
C THR A 6 -13.29 -2.60 -30.71
N ASN A 7 -12.42 -3.41 -30.08
CA ASN A 7 -12.54 -4.88 -30.15
C ASN A 7 -12.65 -5.59 -28.80
N TYR A 8 -12.27 -4.92 -27.69
CA TYR A 8 -12.14 -5.56 -26.37
C TYR A 8 -12.77 -4.72 -25.26
N ARG A 9 -13.78 -3.92 -25.60
CA ARG A 9 -14.34 -2.92 -24.68
C ARG A 9 -14.85 -3.55 -23.39
N ASP A 10 -15.64 -4.61 -23.51
CA ASP A 10 -16.30 -5.23 -22.36
C ASP A 10 -15.29 -6.01 -21.51
N GLU A 11 -14.39 -6.78 -22.12
CA GLU A 11 -13.29 -7.47 -21.42
C GLU A 11 -12.36 -6.48 -20.69
N THR A 12 -12.08 -5.33 -21.30
CA THR A 12 -11.28 -4.28 -20.67
C THR A 12 -12.03 -3.68 -19.49
N LEU A 13 -13.32 -3.39 -19.63
CA LEU A 13 -14.15 -2.84 -18.56
C LEU A 13 -14.26 -3.83 -17.38
N ASP A 14 -14.49 -5.11 -17.67
CA ASP A 14 -14.56 -6.17 -16.66
C ASP A 14 -13.24 -6.29 -15.90
N GLU A 15 -12.11 -6.23 -16.59
CA GLU A 15 -10.79 -6.27 -15.95
C GLU A 15 -10.54 -5.01 -15.10
N MET A 16 -10.93 -3.83 -15.57
CA MET A 16 -10.84 -2.59 -14.78
C MET A 16 -11.67 -2.69 -13.50
N LEU A 17 -12.94 -3.12 -13.59
CA LEU A 17 -13.82 -3.33 -12.44
C LEU A 17 -13.26 -4.41 -11.50
N ARG A 18 -12.69 -5.48 -12.04
CA ARG A 18 -12.05 -6.55 -11.25
C ARG A 18 -10.86 -6.03 -10.45
N LEU A 19 -10.07 -5.12 -11.02
CA LEU A 19 -8.91 -4.49 -10.37
C LEU A 19 -9.32 -3.42 -9.35
N GLU A 20 -10.45 -2.75 -9.54
CA GLU A 20 -11.03 -1.84 -8.54
C GLU A 20 -11.54 -2.59 -7.31
N GLY A 21 -12.05 -3.80 -7.48
CA GLY A 21 -12.40 -4.70 -6.37
C GLY A 21 -11.24 -5.54 -5.84
N ARG A 22 -11.54 -6.51 -4.96
CA ARG A 22 -10.55 -7.49 -4.48
C ARG A 22 -10.08 -8.47 -5.56
N GLY A 23 -10.70 -8.47 -6.75
CA GLY A 23 -10.39 -9.37 -7.86
C GLY A 23 -10.23 -10.83 -7.41
N ASN A 24 -9.18 -11.51 -7.89
CA ASN A 24 -8.89 -12.90 -7.51
C ASN A 24 -8.52 -13.05 -6.02
N ALA A 25 -8.17 -11.95 -5.33
CA ALA A 25 -7.93 -11.98 -3.90
C ALA A 25 -9.22 -12.02 -3.07
N ALA A 26 -10.39 -11.84 -3.67
CA ALA A 26 -11.67 -12.17 -3.02
C ALA A 26 -11.74 -13.67 -2.68
N PHE A 27 -11.15 -14.52 -3.53
CA PHE A 27 -11.05 -15.98 -3.29
C PHE A 27 -9.87 -16.35 -2.40
N HIS A 28 -8.89 -15.46 -2.24
CA HIS A 28 -7.76 -15.63 -1.32
C HIS A 28 -8.09 -15.00 0.03
N ALA A 29 -8.72 -15.79 0.90
CA ALA A 29 -9.00 -15.41 2.29
C ALA A 29 -7.74 -15.36 3.18
N LYS A 30 -6.54 -15.30 2.61
CA LYS A 30 -5.27 -15.39 3.34
C LYS A 30 -4.28 -14.34 2.86
N CYS A 31 -3.55 -13.74 3.79
CA CYS A 31 -2.43 -12.84 3.53
C CYS A 31 -1.43 -13.47 2.57
N ALA A 32 -1.04 -12.72 1.54
CA ALA A 32 -0.11 -13.18 0.52
C ALA A 32 1.26 -13.59 1.11
N PHE A 33 1.67 -12.95 2.22
CA PHE A 33 2.94 -13.22 2.89
C PHE A 33 2.83 -14.29 3.99
N CYS A 34 2.19 -13.98 5.12
CA CYS A 34 2.18 -14.86 6.31
C CYS A 34 1.07 -15.92 6.33
N LYS A 35 0.20 -15.95 5.30
CA LYS A 35 -0.93 -16.88 5.16
C LYS A 35 -1.99 -16.83 6.27
N ARG A 36 -1.93 -15.86 7.19
CA ARG A 36 -3.00 -15.57 8.16
C ARG A 36 -4.29 -15.16 7.43
N PRO A 37 -5.47 -15.45 8.01
CA PRO A 37 -6.73 -15.14 7.36
C PRO A 37 -6.99 -13.63 7.23
N ASP A 38 -7.99 -13.29 6.42
CA ASP A 38 -8.62 -11.98 6.30
C ASP A 38 -7.67 -10.80 6.06
N PRO A 39 -6.88 -10.82 4.98
CA PRO A 39 -6.08 -9.67 4.60
C PRO A 39 -6.96 -8.52 4.11
N LEU A 40 -6.69 -7.32 4.62
CA LEU A 40 -7.47 -6.11 4.32
C LEU A 40 -6.70 -5.07 3.50
N PHE A 41 -5.39 -5.20 3.40
CA PHE A 41 -4.54 -4.15 2.85
C PHE A 41 -3.88 -4.55 1.54
N ARG A 42 -3.72 -3.61 0.61
CA ARG A 42 -2.88 -3.76 -0.57
C ARG A 42 -2.07 -2.49 -0.81
N CYS A 43 -1.07 -2.56 -1.69
CA CYS A 43 -0.42 -1.36 -2.20
C CYS A 43 -1.41 -0.63 -3.12
N ALA A 44 -1.54 0.69 -2.97
CA ALA A 44 -2.33 1.50 -3.92
C ALA A 44 -1.75 1.44 -5.35
N ARG A 45 -0.47 1.06 -5.46
CA ARG A 45 0.23 0.90 -6.71
C ARG A 45 0.43 -0.56 -7.04
N GLN A 46 -0.09 -0.96 -8.18
CA GLN A 46 0.11 -2.29 -8.74
C GLN A 46 1.61 -2.61 -9.01
N THR A 47 2.48 -1.60 -9.04
CA THR A 47 3.92 -1.75 -9.28
C THR A 47 4.76 -2.06 -8.04
N CYS A 48 4.25 -1.93 -6.81
CA CYS A 48 5.09 -2.11 -5.62
C CYS A 48 5.34 -3.60 -5.30
N LEU A 49 4.26 -4.36 -5.08
CA LEU A 49 4.30 -5.78 -4.72
C LEU A 49 3.36 -6.62 -5.59
N GLY A 50 2.76 -6.02 -6.62
CA GLY A 50 1.69 -6.63 -7.40
C GLY A 50 0.32 -6.62 -6.69
N PRO A 51 -0.69 -7.32 -7.24
CA PRO A 51 -2.10 -7.23 -6.83
C PRO A 51 -2.45 -8.04 -5.56
N GLY A 52 -1.48 -8.31 -4.68
CA GLY A 52 -1.68 -9.13 -3.48
C GLY A 52 -2.40 -8.39 -2.35
N MET A 53 -3.16 -9.14 -1.53
CA MET A 53 -3.74 -8.67 -0.27
C MET A 53 -2.89 -9.13 0.92
N TYR A 54 -2.71 -8.26 1.90
CA TYR A 54 -1.84 -8.42 3.06
C TYR A 54 -2.61 -8.10 4.35
N CYS A 55 -2.20 -8.73 5.46
CA CYS A 55 -2.61 -8.26 6.77
C CYS A 55 -1.82 -7.01 7.17
N GLU A 56 -2.33 -6.28 8.16
CA GLU A 56 -1.72 -5.06 8.69
C GLU A 56 -0.23 -5.23 9.04
N VAL A 57 0.10 -6.27 9.81
CA VAL A 57 1.49 -6.54 10.22
C VAL A 57 2.41 -6.72 9.01
N CYS A 58 1.96 -7.46 7.99
CA CYS A 58 2.80 -7.73 6.82
C CYS A 58 2.93 -6.50 5.91
N ILE A 59 1.85 -5.75 5.68
CA ILE A 59 1.94 -4.56 4.82
C ILE A 59 2.87 -3.52 5.46
N VAL A 60 2.85 -3.39 6.79
CA VAL A 60 3.73 -2.49 7.54
C VAL A 60 5.18 -2.95 7.48
N ASP A 61 5.48 -4.22 7.79
CA ASP A 61 6.86 -4.69 7.82
C ASP A 61 7.53 -4.64 6.43
N ILE A 62 6.80 -5.00 5.37
CA ILE A 62 7.32 -4.94 3.99
C ILE A 62 7.62 -3.49 3.58
N HIS A 63 6.81 -2.52 4.01
CA HIS A 63 6.96 -1.11 3.64
C HIS A 63 7.60 -0.24 4.72
N ARG A 64 8.21 -0.83 5.76
CA ARG A 64 8.77 -0.06 6.89
C ARG A 64 9.84 0.97 6.49
N GLN A 65 10.50 0.77 5.35
CA GLN A 65 11.50 1.69 4.77
C GLN A 65 10.90 2.62 3.70
N LEU A 66 9.60 2.54 3.45
CA LEU A 66 8.84 3.34 2.51
C LEU A 66 7.76 4.11 3.28
N PRO A 67 8.16 5.05 4.16
CA PRO A 67 7.27 5.78 5.08
C PRO A 67 6.18 6.58 4.34
N THR A 68 6.47 7.00 3.12
CA THR A 68 5.55 7.67 2.21
C THR A 68 4.89 6.67 1.25
N HIS A 69 4.77 5.39 1.54
CA HIS A 69 3.98 4.52 0.65
C HIS A 69 2.48 4.78 0.83
N MET A 70 1.70 4.73 -0.26
CA MET A 70 0.23 4.69 -0.17
C MET A 70 -0.21 3.24 -0.17
N VAL A 71 -0.93 2.86 0.87
CA VAL A 71 -1.67 1.60 0.91
C VAL A 71 -3.15 1.86 0.70
N GLU A 72 -3.90 0.80 0.48
CA GLU A 72 -5.34 0.82 0.39
C GLU A 72 -5.92 -0.22 1.33
N MET A 73 -6.91 0.18 2.12
CA MET A 73 -7.67 -0.71 3.00
C MET A 73 -9.00 -1.06 2.34
N TRP A 74 -9.36 -2.33 2.32
CA TRP A 74 -10.67 -2.79 1.89
C TRP A 74 -11.74 -2.43 2.95
N SER A 75 -12.72 -1.61 2.58
CA SER A 75 -13.82 -1.20 3.48
C SER A 75 -14.91 -2.27 3.64
N GLY A 76 -14.92 -3.28 2.77
CA GLY A 76 -16.06 -4.17 2.54
C GLY A 76 -16.66 -3.97 1.15
N GLU A 77 -16.59 -2.76 0.61
CA GLU A 77 -17.20 -2.38 -0.67
C GLU A 77 -16.17 -1.84 -1.68
N PHE A 78 -15.20 -1.06 -1.22
CA PHE A 78 -14.18 -0.43 -2.06
C PHE A 78 -12.88 -0.23 -1.28
N PHE A 79 -11.83 0.17 -2.00
CA PHE A 79 -10.53 0.48 -1.40
C PHE A 79 -10.45 1.94 -0.97
N ILE A 80 -10.07 2.15 0.28
CA ILE A 80 -9.83 3.47 0.86
C ILE A 80 -8.31 3.70 0.89
N PRO A 81 -7.78 4.72 0.17
CA PRO A 81 -6.37 5.04 0.21
C PRO A 81 -5.99 5.59 1.59
N MET A 82 -4.84 5.14 2.09
CA MET A 82 -4.30 5.52 3.39
C MET A 82 -2.77 5.60 3.29
N PRO A 83 -2.13 6.65 3.82
CA PRO A 83 -0.68 6.69 3.89
C PRO A 83 -0.18 5.69 4.94
N LEU A 84 0.94 5.03 4.68
CA LEU A 84 1.45 3.97 5.55
C LEU A 84 1.73 4.45 6.99
N ASN A 85 2.14 5.71 7.15
CA ASN A 85 2.42 6.32 8.45
C ASN A 85 1.20 6.40 9.39
N GLU A 86 -0.03 6.43 8.85
CA GLU A 86 -1.27 6.36 9.64
C GLU A 86 -1.51 4.94 10.17
N LEU A 87 -1.12 3.91 9.40
CA LEU A 87 -1.22 2.50 9.80
C LEU A 87 -0.10 2.09 10.75
N ALA A 88 1.09 2.67 10.58
CA ALA A 88 2.27 2.34 11.35
C ALA A 88 2.89 3.60 11.95
N VAL A 89 2.36 4.04 13.08
CA VAL A 89 2.89 5.19 13.83
C VAL A 89 4.36 4.98 14.25
N GLU A 90 4.79 3.71 14.33
CA GLU A 90 6.18 3.31 14.60
C GLU A 90 7.09 3.32 13.37
N ALA A 91 6.56 3.46 12.14
CA ALA A 91 7.34 3.62 10.91
C ALA A 91 7.92 5.05 10.85
N ARG A 92 8.80 5.36 11.81
CA ARG A 92 9.49 6.64 11.90
C ARG A 92 10.73 6.62 11.03
N VAL A 93 10.91 7.70 10.26
CA VAL A 93 12.13 7.91 9.49
C VAL A 93 13.20 8.46 10.42
N GLN A 94 14.27 7.70 10.61
CA GLN A 94 15.46 8.19 11.30
C GLN A 94 16.47 8.69 10.26
N LEU A 95 16.74 9.99 10.29
CA LEU A 95 17.76 10.61 9.44
C LEU A 95 19.15 10.42 10.08
N GLY A 96 20.17 10.25 9.25
CA GLY A 96 21.57 10.12 9.71
C GLY A 96 21.97 8.71 10.19
N HIS A 97 21.07 7.74 10.10
CA HIS A 97 21.34 6.34 10.46
C HIS A 97 20.95 5.40 9.31
N VAL A 98 21.49 4.17 9.34
CA VAL A 98 21.13 3.13 8.37
C VAL A 98 19.63 2.79 8.55
N PRO A 99 18.85 2.63 7.46
CA PRO A 99 17.44 2.29 7.55
C PRO A 99 17.18 1.05 8.43
N GLY A 100 16.23 1.17 9.37
CA GLY A 100 15.88 0.09 10.30
C GLY A 100 16.74 0.03 11.56
N THR A 101 17.74 0.90 11.72
CA THR A 101 18.47 1.03 12.99
C THR A 101 17.80 2.03 13.91
N TYR A 102 18.02 1.87 15.22
CA TYR A 102 17.45 2.72 16.27
C TYR A 102 18.54 3.62 16.86
N CYS A 103 18.24 4.92 16.93
CA CYS A 103 19.05 5.90 17.66
C CYS A 103 18.59 6.01 19.12
N PRO A 104 19.45 5.67 20.11
CA PRO A 104 19.12 5.84 21.53
C PRO A 104 19.00 7.30 21.97
N LYS A 105 19.41 8.25 21.11
CA LYS A 105 19.33 9.69 21.37
C LYS A 105 18.60 10.40 20.22
N ALA A 106 17.47 9.82 19.80
CA ALA A 106 16.64 10.41 18.76
C ALA A 106 16.03 11.74 19.23
N THR A 107 16.02 12.72 18.34
CA THR A 107 15.31 13.99 18.53
C THR A 107 14.15 14.03 17.56
N SER A 108 12.95 14.35 18.04
CA SER A 108 11.78 14.52 17.18
C SER A 108 12.02 15.63 16.15
N ALA A 109 11.55 15.41 14.93
CA ALA A 109 11.50 16.45 13.91
C ALA A 109 10.58 17.60 14.36
N HIS A 110 10.72 18.75 13.68
CA HIS A 110 9.79 19.86 13.86
C HIS A 110 8.36 19.41 13.51
N LYS A 111 7.35 20.00 14.17
CA LYS A 111 5.94 19.66 13.91
C LYS A 111 5.52 19.92 12.47
N ASP A 112 6.17 20.89 11.82
CA ASP A 112 5.93 21.29 10.44
C ASP A 112 6.90 20.63 9.45
N PHE A 113 7.54 19.52 9.84
CA PHE A 113 8.41 18.78 8.93
C PHE A 113 7.58 18.03 7.90
N VAL A 114 7.83 18.31 6.62
CA VAL A 114 7.11 17.73 5.49
C VAL A 114 8.02 16.78 4.72
N ILE A 115 7.52 15.58 4.41
CA ILE A 115 8.21 14.64 3.52
C ILE A 115 7.54 14.70 2.15
N MET A 116 8.37 14.94 1.12
CA MET A 116 7.94 14.88 -0.27
C MET A 116 8.64 13.70 -0.94
N ASP A 117 7.87 12.88 -1.64
CA ASP A 117 8.41 11.84 -2.51
C ASP A 117 8.25 12.23 -3.99
N THR A 118 8.62 11.34 -4.90
CA THR A 118 8.53 11.57 -6.35
C THR A 118 7.11 11.82 -6.86
N LEU A 119 6.10 11.70 -6.00
CA LEU A 119 4.68 11.75 -6.31
C LEU A 119 4.01 12.95 -5.65
N GLY A 120 4.75 13.74 -4.87
CA GLY A 120 4.29 14.96 -4.23
C GLY A 120 4.45 14.94 -2.71
N ILE A 121 3.76 15.89 -2.08
CA ILE A 121 3.77 16.10 -0.62
C ILE A 121 2.84 15.08 0.04
N ARG A 122 3.28 14.51 1.17
CA ARG A 122 2.56 13.52 1.97
C ARG A 122 2.48 13.97 3.43
#